data_AF-D8UJP3-F1
#
_entry.id   AF-D8UJP3-F1
#
_cell.length_a   1.000
_cell.length_b   1.000
_cell.length_c   1.000
_cell.angle_alpha   90.00
_cell.angle_beta   90.00
_cell.angle_gamma   90.00
#
_symmetry.space_group_name_H-M   'P 1'
#
loop_
_entity.id
_entity.type
_entity.pdbx_description
1 polymer ?
#
loop_
_entity_poly.entity_id
_entity_poly.type
_entity_poly.pdbx_seq_one_letter_code
_entity_poly.pdbx_strand_id
1 'polypeptide(L)'
;MARNRAQDMEEDDEVKFETSKGVKVYNTFDSMGLKEELLRGLYAYGFEKPSAIQQRAVLPIVQGRDVIAQAQSGTGKSSMISVSTCQLVDVTLRECQVLILSPTRELAQQTEKVILAVGDFMNIQAHACIGGKSLGEDIRKLDSGVHVVSGTPGRVFDMIQRRNLRTRHIKTLILDEADEMLAKNFKDQIYDIYRYLPPETQVVLVSATLPAEVLEMTNKFMTDPIRVLVKRDELTLEGIKQFFVAVEREEWKFDTLCDLYDTLTITQAVIFCNTKRKVDWLTEKMRQNNFTVASMHGDMVQKEREAIMGEFRSGAARVLITTDVWARGLDVQQVSLVINYDLPNNRELYIHRIGRSGRFGRKGVAINFVRNDDIRILRDIEQYYSTQIDEMPMNVAELI
;
A
#
# COMPACT_ATOMS: atom_id res chain seq x y z
N MET A 1 14.88 16.69 13.96
CA MET A 1 14.49 15.75 12.87
C MET A 1 15.00 14.32 13.10
N ALA A 2 16.27 14.08 13.45
CA ALA A 2 16.78 12.72 13.73
C ALA A 2 16.24 12.08 15.03
N ARG A 3 15.96 12.90 16.06
CA ARG A 3 15.53 12.41 17.39
C ARG A 3 14.12 11.79 17.42
N ASN A 4 13.21 12.21 16.54
CA ASN A 4 11.85 11.67 16.47
C ASN A 4 11.79 10.34 15.70
N ARG A 5 12.62 10.16 14.66
CA ARG A 5 12.66 8.91 13.90
C ARG A 5 13.08 7.70 14.75
N ALA A 6 13.95 7.91 15.74
CA ALA A 6 14.40 6.83 16.62
C ALA A 6 13.28 6.31 17.53
N GLN A 7 12.38 7.18 18.01
CA GLN A 7 11.21 6.78 18.81
C GLN A 7 10.15 6.06 17.95
N ASP A 8 9.88 6.57 16.75
CA ASP A 8 8.89 5.97 15.83
C ASP A 8 9.25 4.54 15.40
N MET A 9 10.53 4.16 15.46
CA MET A 9 11.01 2.80 15.16
C MET A 9 10.97 1.86 16.38
N GLU A 10 10.97 2.39 17.60
CA GLU A 10 10.83 1.58 18.82
C GLU A 10 9.40 1.02 18.94
N GLU A 11 8.38 1.73 18.44
CA GLU A 11 6.98 1.25 18.43
C GLU A 11 6.75 0.09 17.42
N ASP A 12 7.47 0.06 16.28
CA ASP A 12 7.33 -1.01 15.26
C ASP A 12 7.91 -2.36 15.75
N ASP A 13 8.78 -2.34 16.78
CA ASP A 13 9.33 -3.53 17.44
C ASP A 13 8.31 -4.22 18.38
N GLU A 14 7.18 -3.58 18.73
CA GLU A 14 6.13 -4.16 19.58
C GLU A 14 5.16 -5.10 18.84
N VAL A 15 5.11 -5.02 17.49
CA VAL A 15 4.25 -5.89 16.68
C VAL A 15 4.75 -7.34 16.72
N LYS A 16 3.96 -8.25 17.30
CA LYS A 16 4.25 -9.68 17.41
C LYS A 16 3.83 -10.43 16.15
N PHE A 17 4.85 -10.96 15.49
CA PHE A 17 4.68 -11.83 14.33
C PHE A 17 4.61 -13.30 14.74
N GLU A 18 3.69 -14.04 14.13
CA GLU A 18 3.70 -15.49 14.06
C GLU A 18 4.44 -15.91 12.79
N THR A 19 5.65 -16.46 12.97
CA THR A 19 6.50 -16.89 11.85
C THR A 19 6.59 -18.41 11.77
N SER A 20 6.73 -18.96 10.56
CA SER A 20 7.13 -20.36 10.36
C SER A 20 8.40 -20.68 11.16
N LYS A 21 8.53 -21.94 11.62
CA LYS A 21 9.70 -22.38 12.39
C LYS A 21 10.99 -22.18 11.60
N GLY A 22 12.02 -21.65 12.26
CA GLY A 22 13.35 -21.47 11.68
C GLY A 22 13.58 -20.12 10.99
N VAL A 23 12.58 -19.23 10.93
CA VAL A 23 12.79 -17.84 10.49
C VAL A 23 13.69 -17.12 11.49
N LYS A 24 14.85 -16.66 11.02
CA LYS A 24 15.79 -15.85 11.81
C LYS A 24 15.42 -14.37 11.72
N VAL A 25 15.64 -13.64 12.81
CA VAL A 25 15.42 -12.19 12.89
C VAL A 25 16.76 -11.48 12.74
N TYR A 26 16.83 -10.52 11.82
CA TYR A 26 18.03 -9.73 11.54
C TYR A 26 17.80 -8.25 11.85
N ASN A 27 18.44 -7.75 12.90
CA ASN A 27 18.17 -6.41 13.44
C ASN A 27 18.81 -5.25 12.65
N THR A 28 19.68 -5.55 11.68
CA THR A 28 20.35 -4.54 10.84
C THR A 28 20.44 -5.02 9.41
N PHE A 29 20.42 -4.10 8.44
CA PHE A 29 20.59 -4.45 7.03
C PHE A 29 21.96 -5.11 6.76
N ASP A 30 23.02 -4.67 7.45
CA ASP A 30 24.36 -5.26 7.32
C ASP A 30 24.39 -6.74 7.71
N SER A 31 23.62 -7.14 8.74
CA SER A 31 23.55 -8.53 9.18
C SER A 31 22.80 -9.46 8.22
N MET A 32 22.11 -8.90 7.20
CA MET A 32 21.33 -9.67 6.23
C MET A 32 22.17 -10.22 5.06
N GLY A 33 23.45 -9.85 4.93
CA GLY A 33 24.30 -10.31 3.84
C GLY A 33 23.85 -9.80 2.46
N LEU A 34 23.35 -8.56 2.41
CA LEU A 34 22.93 -7.91 1.17
C LEU A 34 24.14 -7.45 0.34
N LYS A 35 23.95 -7.26 -0.97
CA LYS A 35 24.96 -6.67 -1.88
C LYS A 35 25.41 -5.29 -1.36
N GLU A 36 26.69 -4.98 -1.49
CA GLU A 36 27.26 -3.71 -0.98
C GLU A 36 26.62 -2.49 -1.65
N GLU A 37 26.37 -2.58 -2.96
CA GLU A 37 25.72 -1.53 -3.74
C GLU A 37 24.27 -1.31 -3.28
N LEU A 38 23.57 -2.39 -2.92
CA LEU A 38 22.22 -2.32 -2.36
C LEU A 38 22.23 -1.68 -0.97
N LEU A 39 23.13 -2.09 -0.08
CA LEU A 39 23.27 -1.48 1.25
C LEU A 39 23.50 0.03 1.14
N ARG A 40 24.40 0.45 0.24
CA ARG A 40 24.66 1.87 -0.04
C ARG A 40 23.38 2.60 -0.49
N GLY A 41 22.59 1.98 -1.35
CA GLY A 41 21.31 2.53 -1.82
C GLY A 41 20.27 2.67 -0.72
N LEU A 42 20.14 1.67 0.16
CA LEU A 42 19.24 1.72 1.31
C LEU A 42 19.57 2.88 2.25
N TYR A 43 20.84 3.04 2.60
CA TYR A 43 21.29 4.14 3.47
C TYR A 43 21.16 5.51 2.79
N ALA A 44 21.47 5.62 1.50
CA ALA A 44 21.30 6.87 0.74
C ALA A 44 19.82 7.29 0.61
N TYR A 45 18.91 6.31 0.49
CA TYR A 45 17.47 6.55 0.52
C TYR A 45 16.96 7.01 1.89
N GLY A 46 17.74 6.73 2.95
CA GLY A 46 17.47 7.16 4.32
C GLY A 46 16.86 6.10 5.22
N PHE A 47 16.99 4.81 4.87
CA PHE A 47 16.68 3.72 5.81
C PHE A 47 17.83 3.54 6.79
N GLU A 48 17.52 3.47 8.09
CA GLU A 48 18.54 3.33 9.15
C GLU A 48 18.54 1.91 9.73
N LYS A 49 17.35 1.33 9.97
CA LYS A 49 17.17 -0.05 10.43
C LYS A 49 16.02 -0.73 9.69
N PRO A 50 16.02 -2.07 9.59
CA PRO A 50 14.91 -2.82 9.02
C PRO A 50 13.68 -2.80 9.94
N SER A 51 12.49 -2.63 9.38
CA SER A 51 11.22 -2.79 10.11
C SER A 51 10.99 -4.25 10.52
N ALA A 52 10.08 -4.51 11.46
CA ALA A 52 9.85 -5.85 11.98
C ALA A 52 9.51 -6.90 10.90
N ILE A 53 8.76 -6.51 9.87
CA ILE A 53 8.49 -7.37 8.71
C ILE A 53 9.75 -7.60 7.85
N GLN A 54 10.59 -6.59 7.67
CA GLN A 54 11.85 -6.71 6.90
C GLN A 54 12.86 -7.61 7.62
N GLN A 55 12.97 -7.50 8.94
CA GLN A 55 13.84 -8.32 9.78
C GLN A 55 13.56 -9.83 9.62
N ARG A 56 12.32 -10.20 9.25
CA ARG A 56 11.82 -11.59 9.17
C ARG A 56 11.64 -12.09 7.74
N ALA A 57 11.17 -11.25 6.82
CA ALA A 57 10.73 -11.69 5.49
C ALA A 57 11.80 -11.55 4.39
N VAL A 58 12.74 -10.61 4.50
CA VAL A 58 13.72 -10.34 3.42
C VAL A 58 14.57 -11.58 3.11
N LEU A 59 15.14 -12.23 4.12
CA LEU A 59 16.03 -13.38 3.90
C LEU A 59 15.31 -14.60 3.31
N PRO A 60 14.13 -15.03 3.82
CA PRO A 60 13.36 -16.09 3.17
C PRO A 60 13.08 -15.81 1.68
N ILE A 61 12.75 -14.56 1.32
CA ILE A 61 12.53 -14.17 -0.07
C ILE A 61 13.82 -14.29 -0.88
N VAL A 62 14.93 -13.73 -0.38
CA VAL A 62 16.24 -13.77 -1.06
C VAL A 62 16.78 -15.19 -1.22
N GLN A 63 16.40 -16.11 -0.33
CA GLN A 63 16.74 -17.54 -0.40
C GLN A 63 15.87 -18.33 -1.38
N GLY A 64 14.94 -17.68 -2.10
CA GLY A 64 14.08 -18.33 -3.10
C GLY A 64 12.91 -19.10 -2.51
N ARG A 65 12.59 -18.92 -1.22
CA ARG A 65 11.41 -19.57 -0.61
C ARG A 65 10.15 -18.84 -1.01
N ASP A 66 9.07 -19.57 -1.24
CA ASP A 66 7.74 -18.97 -1.28
C ASP A 66 7.43 -18.34 0.07
N VAL A 67 6.87 -17.12 0.07
CA VAL A 67 6.66 -16.34 1.29
C VAL A 67 5.27 -15.71 1.30
N ILE A 68 4.57 -15.87 2.41
CA ILE A 68 3.35 -15.13 2.74
C ILE A 68 3.71 -14.13 3.84
N ALA A 69 3.78 -12.86 3.48
CA ALA A 69 4.12 -11.75 4.37
C ALA A 69 2.88 -10.89 4.64
N GLN A 70 2.40 -10.96 5.88
CA GLN A 70 1.38 -10.07 6.39
C GLN A 70 2.03 -9.02 7.28
N ALA A 71 1.72 -7.74 7.06
CA ALA A 71 2.07 -6.68 8.00
C ALA A 71 1.10 -5.51 7.84
N GLN A 72 0.96 -4.66 8.85
CA GLN A 72 0.06 -3.51 8.79
C GLN A 72 0.41 -2.54 7.64
N SER A 73 -0.47 -1.58 7.33
CA SER A 73 -0.15 -0.54 6.34
C SER A 73 0.90 0.41 6.92
N GLY A 74 1.90 0.79 6.10
CA GLY A 74 2.95 1.73 6.52
C GLY A 74 4.14 1.11 7.27
N THR A 75 4.19 -0.20 7.49
CA THR A 75 5.29 -0.90 8.22
C THR A 75 6.41 -1.41 7.32
N GLY A 76 6.57 -0.82 6.13
CA GLY A 76 7.71 -1.11 5.24
C GLY A 76 7.56 -2.32 4.30
N LYS A 77 6.33 -2.79 4.01
CA LYS A 77 6.06 -3.85 3.00
C LYS A 77 6.62 -3.54 1.61
N SER A 78 6.34 -2.35 1.08
CA SER A 78 6.84 -1.96 -0.26
C SER A 78 8.37 -1.85 -0.30
N SER A 79 8.98 -1.38 0.80
CA SER A 79 10.44 -1.36 0.95
C SER A 79 11.01 -2.78 1.04
N MET A 80 10.34 -3.70 1.74
CA MET A 80 10.70 -5.12 1.79
C MET A 80 10.69 -5.76 0.38
N ILE A 81 9.65 -5.48 -0.42
CA ILE A 81 9.57 -5.90 -1.82
C ILE A 81 10.77 -5.35 -2.60
N SER A 82 11.07 -4.07 -2.43
CA SER A 82 12.14 -3.39 -3.17
C SER A 82 13.52 -3.93 -2.82
N VAL A 83 13.84 -4.06 -1.52
CA VAL A 83 15.10 -4.64 -1.02
C VAL A 83 15.29 -6.05 -1.56
N SER A 84 14.28 -6.91 -1.40
CA SER A 84 14.36 -8.31 -1.82
C SER A 84 14.52 -8.42 -3.33
N THR A 85 13.80 -7.60 -4.10
CA THR A 85 13.90 -7.54 -5.56
C THR A 85 15.29 -7.15 -6.02
N CYS A 86 15.84 -6.05 -5.50
CA CYS A 86 17.19 -5.60 -5.85
C CYS A 86 18.24 -6.67 -5.49
N GLN A 87 18.08 -7.35 -4.36
CA GLN A 87 19.00 -8.42 -3.96
C GLN A 87 18.95 -9.62 -4.91
N LEU A 88 17.77 -10.02 -5.39
CA LEU A 88 17.57 -11.17 -6.28
C LEU A 88 18.05 -10.94 -7.72
N VAL A 89 17.98 -9.69 -8.21
CA VAL A 89 18.28 -9.36 -9.61
C VAL A 89 19.76 -9.51 -9.94
N ASP A 90 20.05 -10.18 -11.05
CA ASP A 90 21.34 -10.14 -11.74
C ASP A 90 21.34 -9.03 -12.80
N VAL A 91 22.05 -7.93 -12.54
CA VAL A 91 22.09 -6.75 -13.42
C VAL A 91 22.91 -6.97 -14.71
N THR A 92 23.63 -8.08 -14.82
CA THR A 92 24.37 -8.43 -16.05
C THR A 92 23.47 -9.00 -17.13
N LEU A 93 22.33 -9.58 -16.72
CA LEU A 93 21.32 -10.14 -17.61
C LEU A 93 20.16 -9.16 -17.77
N ARG A 94 20.15 -8.43 -18.89
CA ARG A 94 19.15 -7.40 -19.19
C ARG A 94 17.81 -7.95 -19.70
N GLU A 95 17.23 -8.87 -18.93
CA GLU A 95 15.94 -9.52 -19.15
C GLU A 95 15.13 -9.48 -17.85
N CYS A 96 13.79 -9.56 -17.96
CA CYS A 96 12.92 -9.45 -16.79
C CYS A 96 13.09 -10.69 -15.89
N GLN A 97 13.46 -10.46 -14.63
CA GLN A 97 13.74 -11.50 -13.63
C GLN A 97 12.73 -11.50 -12.47
N VAL A 98 12.16 -10.33 -12.15
CA VAL A 98 11.15 -10.20 -11.10
C VAL A 98 9.92 -9.49 -11.67
N LEU A 99 8.76 -10.11 -11.48
CA LEU A 99 7.46 -9.54 -11.85
C LEU A 99 6.68 -9.20 -10.58
N ILE A 100 6.24 -7.95 -10.47
CA ILE A 100 5.47 -7.45 -9.33
C ILE A 100 4.09 -7.01 -9.82
N LEU A 101 3.04 -7.64 -9.31
CA LEU A 101 1.66 -7.28 -9.61
C LEU A 101 1.06 -6.48 -8.46
N SER A 102 0.44 -5.35 -8.80
CA SER A 102 -0.23 -4.46 -7.85
C SER A 102 -1.67 -4.14 -8.32
N PRO A 103 -2.63 -3.92 -7.41
CA PRO A 103 -4.03 -3.68 -7.77
C PRO A 103 -4.28 -2.32 -8.43
N THR A 104 -3.40 -1.35 -8.21
CA THR A 104 -3.54 0.01 -8.73
C THR A 104 -2.31 0.42 -9.52
N ARG A 105 -2.53 1.33 -10.48
CA ARG A 105 -1.47 1.84 -11.35
C ARG A 105 -0.43 2.61 -10.55
N GLU A 106 -0.89 3.35 -9.56
CA GLU A 106 -0.03 4.22 -8.76
C GLU A 106 0.81 3.47 -7.75
N LEU A 107 0.31 2.35 -7.22
CA LEU A 107 1.12 1.46 -6.41
C LEU A 107 2.23 0.83 -7.26
N ALA A 108 1.92 0.36 -8.47
CA ALA A 108 2.95 -0.18 -9.37
C ALA A 108 4.04 0.86 -9.71
N GLN A 109 3.65 2.10 -10.01
CA GLN A 109 4.61 3.19 -10.23
C GLN A 109 5.40 3.58 -8.99
N GLN A 110 4.78 3.51 -7.80
CA GLN A 110 5.47 3.77 -6.55
C GLN A 110 6.53 2.71 -6.29
N THR A 111 6.19 1.43 -6.49
CA THR A 111 7.13 0.31 -6.34
C THR A 111 8.30 0.42 -7.32
N GLU A 112 8.04 0.75 -8.59
CA GLU A 112 9.10 1.05 -9.58
C GLU A 112 10.04 2.15 -9.07
N LYS A 113 9.52 3.27 -8.58
CA LYS A 113 10.33 4.39 -8.09
C LYS A 113 11.21 4.00 -6.90
N VAL A 114 10.67 3.23 -5.94
CA VAL A 114 11.44 2.80 -4.77
C VAL A 114 12.55 1.83 -5.20
N ILE A 115 12.27 0.91 -6.11
CA ILE A 115 13.27 -0.02 -6.66
C ILE A 115 14.40 0.73 -7.36
N LEU A 116 14.07 1.72 -8.20
CA LEU A 116 15.08 2.54 -8.88
C LEU A 116 15.92 3.36 -7.89
N ALA A 117 15.31 3.92 -6.85
CA ALA A 117 16.02 4.73 -5.86
C ALA A 117 16.93 3.88 -4.96
N VAL A 118 16.45 2.74 -4.48
CA VAL A 118 17.22 1.82 -3.63
C VAL A 118 18.29 1.08 -4.43
N GLY A 119 18.03 0.79 -5.71
CA GLY A 119 18.96 0.12 -6.61
C GLY A 119 19.83 1.06 -7.45
N ASP A 120 19.89 2.36 -7.14
CA ASP A 120 20.59 3.38 -7.94
C ASP A 120 22.07 3.02 -8.17
N PHE A 121 22.75 2.54 -7.12
CA PHE A 121 24.15 2.10 -7.19
C PHE A 121 24.36 0.73 -7.87
N MET A 122 23.28 0.02 -8.22
CA MET A 122 23.34 -1.27 -8.92
C MET A 122 23.14 -1.14 -10.43
N ASN A 123 22.75 0.04 -10.92
CA ASN A 123 22.30 0.25 -12.30
C ASN A 123 21.11 -0.66 -12.68
N ILE A 124 20.22 -0.92 -11.73
CA ILE A 124 19.00 -1.70 -11.97
C ILE A 124 18.08 -0.98 -12.96
N GLN A 125 17.30 -1.76 -13.70
CA GLN A 125 16.34 -1.24 -14.67
C GLN A 125 14.98 -1.81 -14.30
N ALA A 126 14.05 -0.94 -13.93
CA ALA A 126 12.69 -1.29 -13.61
C ALA A 126 11.73 -0.51 -14.52
N HIS A 127 10.56 -1.08 -14.80
CA HIS A 127 9.53 -0.41 -15.58
C HIS A 127 8.12 -0.70 -15.05
N ALA A 128 7.30 0.35 -14.93
CA ALA A 128 5.90 0.23 -14.53
C ALA A 128 4.96 -0.01 -15.74
N CYS A 129 4.52 -1.26 -15.94
CA CYS A 129 3.52 -1.64 -16.94
C CYS A 129 2.09 -1.37 -16.43
N ILE A 130 1.56 -0.19 -16.73
CA ILE A 130 0.23 0.25 -16.26
C ILE A 130 -0.69 0.72 -17.40
N GLY A 131 -2.00 0.49 -17.22
CA GLY A 131 -3.01 0.98 -18.17
C GLY A 131 -3.05 2.52 -18.25
N GLY A 132 -3.64 3.06 -19.33
CA GLY A 132 -3.79 4.51 -19.51
C GLY A 132 -2.52 5.24 -19.98
N LYS A 133 -1.39 4.54 -20.10
CA LYS A 133 -0.16 5.01 -20.75
C LYS A 133 0.01 4.47 -22.17
N SER A 134 0.87 5.12 -22.95
CA SER A 134 1.21 4.76 -24.33
C SER A 134 1.75 3.33 -24.40
N LEU A 135 1.09 2.49 -25.19
CA LEU A 135 1.53 1.11 -25.44
C LEU A 135 2.92 1.08 -26.08
N GLY A 136 3.19 2.01 -27.00
CA GLY A 136 4.46 2.07 -27.71
C GLY A 136 5.64 2.40 -26.79
N GLU A 137 5.41 3.13 -25.70
CA GLU A 137 6.45 3.42 -24.70
C GLU A 137 6.78 2.17 -23.87
N ASP A 138 5.75 1.44 -23.41
CA ASP A 138 5.93 0.16 -22.72
C ASP A 138 6.72 -0.82 -23.59
N ILE A 139 6.32 -0.97 -24.86
CA ILE A 139 7.01 -1.86 -25.82
C ILE A 139 8.49 -1.46 -25.96
N ARG A 140 8.78 -0.18 -26.20
CA ARG A 140 10.17 0.31 -26.34
C ARG A 140 11.00 0.04 -25.08
N LYS A 141 10.42 0.25 -23.90
CA LYS A 141 11.11 0.02 -22.62
C LYS A 141 11.39 -1.48 -22.41
N LEU A 142 10.40 -2.33 -22.63
CA LEU A 142 10.55 -3.78 -22.53
C LEU A 142 11.55 -4.33 -23.56
N ASP A 143 11.49 -3.86 -24.80
CA ASP A 143 12.42 -4.25 -25.88
C ASP A 143 13.86 -3.80 -25.58
N SER A 144 14.03 -2.66 -24.89
CA SER A 144 15.35 -2.21 -24.44
C SER A 144 15.95 -3.10 -23.34
N GLY A 145 15.14 -3.96 -22.73
CA GLY A 145 15.51 -4.85 -21.64
C GLY A 145 15.44 -4.16 -20.28
N VAL A 146 14.63 -4.74 -19.38
CA VAL A 146 14.44 -4.34 -17.98
C VAL A 146 14.61 -5.54 -17.08
N HIS A 147 15.15 -5.34 -15.88
CA HIS A 147 15.36 -6.41 -14.90
C HIS A 147 14.09 -6.71 -14.09
N VAL A 148 13.27 -5.68 -13.87
CA VAL A 148 12.05 -5.76 -13.07
C VAL A 148 10.89 -5.14 -13.82
N VAL A 149 9.74 -5.79 -13.79
CA VAL A 149 8.46 -5.19 -14.19
C VAL A 149 7.55 -5.10 -12.98
N SER A 150 7.05 -3.89 -12.69
CA SER A 150 5.96 -3.69 -11.75
C SER A 150 4.71 -3.28 -12.54
N GLY A 151 3.52 -3.78 -12.23
CA GLY A 151 2.37 -3.44 -13.06
C GLY A 151 1.02 -3.91 -12.56
N THR A 152 -0.01 -3.42 -13.22
CA THR A 152 -1.38 -3.91 -13.01
C THR A 152 -1.64 -5.16 -13.87
N PRO A 153 -2.37 -6.18 -13.38
CA PRO A 153 -2.58 -7.44 -14.09
C PRO A 153 -2.97 -7.28 -15.56
N GLY A 154 -3.97 -6.46 -15.86
CA GLY A 154 -4.46 -6.27 -17.22
C GLY A 154 -3.39 -5.80 -18.22
N ARG A 155 -2.54 -4.81 -17.86
CA ARG A 155 -1.49 -4.31 -18.76
C ARG A 155 -0.32 -5.30 -18.85
N VAL A 156 0.08 -5.92 -17.74
CA VAL A 156 1.13 -6.95 -17.74
C VAL A 156 0.72 -8.12 -18.63
N PHE A 157 -0.51 -8.60 -18.49
CA PHE A 157 -1.04 -9.71 -19.28
C PHE A 157 -1.06 -9.38 -20.78
N ASP A 158 -1.50 -8.18 -21.16
CA ASP A 158 -1.46 -7.70 -22.55
C ASP A 158 -0.03 -7.71 -23.11
N MET A 159 0.97 -7.26 -22.33
CA MET A 159 2.39 -7.27 -22.75
C MET A 159 2.94 -8.69 -22.91
N ILE A 160 2.52 -9.63 -22.08
CA ILE A 160 2.90 -11.06 -22.19
C ILE A 160 2.25 -11.67 -23.43
N GLN A 161 0.95 -11.48 -23.64
CA GLN A 161 0.21 -12.03 -24.78
C GLN A 161 0.76 -11.54 -26.12
N ARG A 162 1.14 -10.25 -26.20
CA ARG A 162 1.78 -9.65 -27.38
C ARG A 162 3.25 -10.04 -27.55
N ARG A 163 3.83 -10.79 -26.62
CA ARG A 163 5.24 -11.22 -26.58
C ARG A 163 6.25 -10.07 -26.42
N ASN A 164 5.80 -8.92 -25.93
CA ASN A 164 6.67 -7.79 -25.61
C ASN A 164 7.33 -7.97 -24.24
N LEU A 165 6.60 -8.52 -23.26
CA LEU A 165 7.18 -8.97 -21.99
C LEU A 165 7.56 -10.45 -22.11
N ARG A 166 8.86 -10.73 -22.20
CA ARG A 166 9.40 -12.10 -22.24
C ARG A 166 9.49 -12.64 -20.82
N THR A 167 8.88 -13.79 -20.57
CA THR A 167 8.77 -14.38 -19.22
C THR A 167 9.85 -15.41 -18.89
N ARG A 168 10.67 -15.81 -19.88
CA ARG A 168 11.65 -16.92 -19.77
C ARG A 168 12.58 -16.81 -18.56
N HIS A 169 12.99 -15.60 -18.19
CA HIS A 169 13.97 -15.37 -17.12
C HIS A 169 13.33 -14.91 -15.81
N ILE A 170 12.00 -14.85 -15.73
CA ILE A 170 11.29 -14.50 -14.50
C ILE A 170 11.48 -15.64 -13.51
N LYS A 171 12.09 -15.32 -12.37
CA LYS A 171 12.35 -16.25 -11.25
C LYS A 171 11.41 -16.00 -10.08
N THR A 172 10.88 -14.79 -9.96
CA THR A 172 10.04 -14.40 -8.82
C THR A 172 8.81 -13.62 -9.28
N LEU A 173 7.64 -14.05 -8.80
CA LEU A 173 6.38 -13.34 -8.87
C LEU A 173 6.02 -12.79 -7.49
N ILE A 174 5.79 -11.48 -7.40
CA ILE A 174 5.36 -10.82 -6.17
C ILE A 174 3.93 -10.28 -6.36
N LEU A 175 3.02 -10.65 -5.47
CA LEU A 175 1.65 -10.12 -5.41
C LEU A 175 1.57 -9.11 -4.26
N ASP A 176 1.53 -7.83 -4.58
CA ASP A 176 1.39 -6.74 -3.62
C ASP A 176 -0.10 -6.40 -3.40
N GLU A 177 -0.50 -6.13 -2.15
CA GLU A 177 -1.90 -6.01 -1.72
C GLU A 177 -2.74 -7.20 -2.21
N ALA A 178 -2.27 -8.41 -1.89
CA ALA A 178 -2.79 -9.64 -2.48
C ALA A 178 -4.24 -9.95 -2.12
N ASP A 179 -4.74 -9.47 -0.98
CA ASP A 179 -6.17 -9.57 -0.63
C ASP A 179 -7.05 -8.96 -1.72
N GLU A 180 -6.70 -7.76 -2.17
CA GLU A 180 -7.41 -7.04 -3.21
C GLU A 180 -7.29 -7.73 -4.57
N MET A 181 -6.08 -8.18 -4.88
CA MET A 181 -5.75 -8.85 -6.13
C MET A 181 -6.49 -10.18 -6.27
N LEU A 182 -6.78 -10.85 -5.16
CA LEU A 182 -7.40 -12.17 -5.16
C LEU A 182 -8.91 -12.12 -4.86
N ALA A 183 -9.41 -11.06 -4.23
CA ALA A 183 -10.84 -10.84 -3.98
C ALA A 183 -11.60 -10.23 -5.17
N LYS A 184 -10.94 -9.48 -6.04
CA LYS A 184 -11.55 -8.88 -7.24
C LYS A 184 -11.55 -9.83 -8.45
N ASN A 185 -12.13 -9.36 -9.55
CA ASN A 185 -12.04 -9.94 -10.91
C ASN A 185 -10.58 -10.09 -11.45
N PHE A 186 -9.55 -9.86 -10.63
CA PHE A 186 -8.15 -10.05 -11.01
C PHE A 186 -7.65 -11.47 -10.79
N LYS A 187 -8.36 -12.29 -9.99
CA LYS A 187 -7.99 -13.70 -9.75
C LYS A 187 -7.70 -14.46 -11.04
N ASP A 188 -8.61 -14.40 -12.02
CA ASP A 188 -8.45 -15.10 -13.29
C ASP A 188 -7.27 -14.54 -14.10
N GLN A 189 -7.08 -13.21 -14.07
CA GLN A 189 -5.96 -12.55 -14.76
C GLN A 189 -4.61 -12.92 -14.13
N ILE A 190 -4.52 -13.02 -12.80
CA ILE A 190 -3.30 -13.44 -12.10
C ILE A 190 -2.99 -14.89 -12.43
N TYR A 191 -4.02 -15.75 -12.45
CA TYR A 191 -3.86 -17.13 -12.83
C TYR A 191 -3.38 -17.26 -14.28
N ASP A 192 -3.95 -16.47 -15.20
CA ASP A 192 -3.51 -16.43 -16.59
C ASP A 192 -2.06 -15.97 -16.71
N ILE A 193 -1.65 -14.91 -16.02
CA ILE A 193 -0.24 -14.46 -15.98
C ILE A 193 0.66 -15.59 -15.47
N TYR A 194 0.31 -16.21 -14.34
CA TYR A 194 1.09 -17.29 -13.71
C TYR A 194 1.36 -18.45 -14.68
N ARG A 195 0.38 -18.81 -15.52
CA ARG A 195 0.53 -19.87 -16.53
C ARG A 195 1.56 -19.58 -17.62
N TYR A 196 1.93 -18.32 -17.83
CA TYR A 196 3.00 -17.94 -18.76
C TYR A 196 4.38 -17.86 -18.10
N LEU A 197 4.47 -18.02 -16.79
CA LEU A 197 5.74 -17.96 -16.05
C LEU A 197 6.44 -19.32 -16.05
N PRO A 198 7.77 -19.36 -15.84
CA PRO A 198 8.51 -20.61 -15.68
C PRO A 198 7.98 -21.47 -14.51
N PRO A 199 8.05 -22.81 -14.60
CA PRO A 199 7.52 -23.71 -13.55
C PRO A 199 8.15 -23.53 -12.17
N GLU A 200 9.42 -23.11 -12.10
CA GLU A 200 10.17 -22.92 -10.86
C GLU A 200 10.08 -21.48 -10.32
N THR A 201 9.07 -20.71 -10.76
CA THR A 201 8.88 -19.33 -10.30
C THR A 201 8.52 -19.31 -8.82
N GLN A 202 9.36 -18.67 -8.01
CA GLN A 202 9.08 -18.35 -6.62
C GLN A 202 7.87 -17.39 -6.54
N VAL A 203 6.97 -17.63 -5.60
CA VAL A 203 5.83 -16.73 -5.35
C VAL A 203 5.95 -16.07 -3.98
N VAL A 204 5.83 -14.75 -3.95
CA VAL A 204 5.79 -13.94 -2.74
C VAL A 204 4.44 -13.22 -2.68
N LEU A 205 3.70 -13.45 -1.62
CA LEU A 205 2.42 -12.82 -1.36
C LEU A 205 2.58 -11.80 -0.23
N VAL A 206 2.21 -10.54 -0.51
CA VAL A 206 2.31 -9.44 0.44
C VAL A 206 0.94 -8.80 0.62
N SER A 207 0.47 -8.67 1.86
CA SER A 207 -0.84 -8.05 2.14
C SER A 207 -0.93 -7.46 3.55
N ALA A 208 -1.85 -6.52 3.77
CA ALA A 208 -2.24 -6.11 5.12
C ALA A 208 -3.18 -7.11 5.80
N THR A 209 -4.09 -7.66 5.02
CA THR A 209 -5.13 -8.59 5.49
C THR A 209 -5.01 -9.89 4.71
N LEU A 210 -5.29 -11.02 5.36
CA LEU A 210 -5.27 -12.34 4.73
C LEU A 210 -6.54 -13.09 5.12
N PRO A 211 -7.68 -12.79 4.47
CA PRO A 211 -8.89 -13.56 4.69
C PRO A 211 -8.70 -15.02 4.28
N ALA A 212 -9.54 -15.92 4.79
CA ALA A 212 -9.40 -17.35 4.58
C ALA A 212 -9.34 -17.74 3.09
N GLU A 213 -10.16 -17.09 2.26
CA GLU A 213 -10.21 -17.32 0.80
C GLU A 213 -8.86 -17.03 0.11
N VAL A 214 -8.14 -16.01 0.57
CA VAL A 214 -6.81 -15.64 0.05
C VAL A 214 -5.80 -16.72 0.45
N LEU A 215 -5.83 -17.17 1.71
CA LEU A 215 -4.96 -18.25 2.20
C LEU A 215 -5.22 -19.57 1.47
N GLU A 216 -6.48 -19.92 1.21
CA GLU A 216 -6.83 -21.12 0.46
C GLU A 216 -6.29 -21.07 -0.97
N MET A 217 -6.30 -19.90 -1.60
CA MET A 217 -5.73 -19.72 -2.93
C MET A 217 -4.22 -19.91 -2.96
N THR A 218 -3.49 -19.52 -1.91
CA THR A 218 -2.04 -19.74 -1.84
C THR A 218 -1.64 -21.19 -1.99
N ASN A 219 -2.47 -22.13 -1.53
CA ASN A 219 -2.22 -23.57 -1.65
C ASN A 219 -2.20 -24.07 -3.11
N LYS A 220 -2.66 -23.27 -4.08
CA LYS A 220 -2.74 -23.66 -5.50
C LYS A 220 -1.50 -23.29 -6.31
N PHE A 221 -0.74 -22.30 -5.87
CA PHE A 221 0.39 -21.75 -6.63
C PHE A 221 1.63 -21.46 -5.75
N MET A 222 1.62 -21.87 -4.49
CA MET A 222 2.78 -21.80 -3.59
C MET A 222 3.12 -23.19 -3.05
N THR A 223 4.40 -23.46 -2.84
CA THR A 223 4.93 -24.74 -2.33
C THR A 223 5.66 -24.53 -1.01
N ASP A 224 5.14 -25.13 0.08
CA ASP A 224 5.67 -25.00 1.45
C ASP A 224 6.08 -23.55 1.81
N PRO A 225 5.14 -22.59 1.79
CA PRO A 225 5.49 -21.19 1.97
C PRO A 225 5.89 -20.88 3.41
N ILE A 226 6.92 -20.06 3.57
CA ILE A 226 7.24 -19.41 4.83
C ILE A 226 6.17 -18.36 5.13
N ARG A 227 5.57 -18.44 6.31
CA ARG A 227 4.53 -17.51 6.74
C ARG A 227 5.15 -16.55 7.75
N VAL A 228 4.97 -15.26 7.53
CA VAL A 228 5.30 -14.18 8.46
C VAL A 228 4.02 -13.41 8.66
N LEU A 229 3.24 -13.78 9.67
CA LEU A 229 1.89 -13.27 9.90
C LEU A 229 1.86 -12.35 11.11
N VAL A 230 0.99 -11.34 11.10
CA VAL A 230 0.71 -10.52 12.29
C VAL A 230 -0.51 -11.09 12.98
N LYS A 231 -0.48 -11.15 14.33
CA LYS A 231 -1.64 -11.56 15.10
C LYS A 231 -2.81 -10.63 14.85
N ARG A 232 -4.04 -11.16 14.81
CA ARG A 232 -5.23 -10.38 14.47
C ARG A 232 -5.46 -9.19 15.41
N ASP A 233 -5.28 -9.40 16.71
CA ASP A 233 -5.45 -8.35 17.73
C ASP A 233 -4.37 -7.27 17.66
N GLU A 234 -3.30 -7.51 16.90
CA GLU A 234 -2.20 -6.58 16.65
C GLU A 234 -2.21 -6.09 15.19
N LEU A 235 -3.34 -6.18 14.48
CA LEU A 235 -3.49 -5.57 13.14
C LEU A 235 -3.90 -4.10 13.20
N THR A 236 -4.33 -3.63 14.37
CA THR A 236 -4.70 -2.25 14.62
C THR A 236 -3.47 -1.37 14.65
N LEU A 237 -3.57 -0.20 14.02
CA LEU A 237 -2.49 0.78 14.02
C LEU A 237 -2.55 1.53 15.35
N GLU A 238 -1.77 1.10 16.36
CA GLU A 238 -1.78 1.69 17.71
C GLU A 238 -1.53 3.21 17.70
N GLY A 239 -0.82 3.72 16.69
CA GLY A 239 -0.60 5.16 16.47
C GLY A 239 -1.81 5.94 15.93
N ILE A 240 -2.93 5.29 15.58
CA ILE A 240 -4.11 5.95 14.99
C ILE A 240 -5.26 5.99 15.99
N LYS A 241 -5.57 7.21 16.48
CA LYS A 241 -6.78 7.45 17.27
C LYS A 241 -8.00 7.42 16.36
N GLN A 242 -9.00 6.64 16.75
CA GLN A 242 -10.18 6.40 15.93
C GLN A 242 -11.41 6.96 16.63
N PHE A 243 -12.16 7.81 15.93
CA PHE A 243 -13.37 8.43 16.43
C PHE A 243 -14.54 8.20 15.47
N PHE A 244 -15.75 8.33 16.00
CA PHE A 244 -16.94 8.49 15.18
C PHE A 244 -17.74 9.73 15.55
N VAL A 245 -18.44 10.29 14.57
CA VAL A 245 -19.46 11.32 14.75
C VAL A 245 -20.78 10.75 14.28
N ALA A 246 -21.73 10.62 15.20
CA ALA A 246 -23.08 10.21 14.89
C ALA A 246 -23.85 11.37 14.24
N VAL A 247 -24.34 11.14 13.02
CA VAL A 247 -25.16 12.11 12.29
C VAL A 247 -26.54 11.51 12.01
N GLU A 248 -27.60 12.24 12.33
CA GLU A 248 -28.96 11.74 12.06
C GLU A 248 -29.28 11.75 10.56
N ARG A 249 -28.77 12.76 9.85
CA ARG A 249 -29.04 13.01 8.43
C ARG A 249 -27.76 13.04 7.62
N GLU A 250 -27.85 12.54 6.39
CA GLU A 250 -26.73 12.54 5.44
C GLU A 250 -26.21 13.95 5.14
N GLU A 251 -27.10 14.93 5.11
CA GLU A 251 -26.77 16.34 4.84
C GLU A 251 -25.87 16.94 5.92
N TRP A 252 -26.04 16.52 7.18
CA TRP A 252 -25.28 17.02 8.34
C TRP A 252 -23.82 16.57 8.36
N LYS A 253 -23.47 15.53 7.58
CA LYS A 253 -22.07 15.15 7.38
C LYS A 253 -21.26 16.30 6.79
N PHE A 254 -21.86 17.08 5.89
CA PHE A 254 -21.15 18.19 5.27
C PHE A 254 -20.88 19.31 6.28
N ASP A 255 -21.88 19.66 7.09
CA ASP A 255 -21.74 20.71 8.11
C ASP A 255 -20.68 20.28 9.14
N THR A 256 -20.74 19.03 9.59
CA THR A 256 -19.71 18.42 10.46
C THR A 256 -18.31 18.48 9.84
N LEU A 257 -18.21 18.22 8.53
CA LEU A 257 -16.93 18.29 7.82
C LEU A 257 -16.36 19.71 7.86
N CYS A 258 -17.17 20.72 7.58
CA CYS A 258 -16.76 22.12 7.65
C CYS A 258 -16.30 22.51 9.05
N ASP A 259 -17.05 22.14 10.09
CA ASP A 259 -16.71 22.44 11.49
C ASP A 259 -15.35 21.83 11.90
N LEU A 260 -15.06 20.61 11.41
CA LEU A 260 -13.76 19.97 11.61
C LEU A 260 -12.63 20.75 10.94
N TYR A 261 -12.86 21.29 9.75
CA TYR A 261 -11.85 22.11 9.06
C TYR A 261 -11.58 23.45 9.75
N ASP A 262 -12.60 24.05 10.38
CA ASP A 262 -12.44 25.31 11.11
C ASP A 262 -11.74 25.12 12.46
N THR A 263 -11.91 23.95 13.08
CA THR A 263 -11.38 23.65 14.42
C THR A 263 -9.96 23.05 14.37
N LEU A 264 -9.60 22.35 13.30
CA LEU A 264 -8.36 21.56 13.23
C LEU A 264 -7.31 22.19 12.33
N THR A 265 -6.09 22.33 12.84
CA THR A 265 -4.92 22.62 12.00
C THR A 265 -4.50 21.37 11.23
N ILE A 266 -5.11 21.16 10.07
CA ILE A 266 -4.87 19.99 9.24
C ILE A 266 -3.58 20.18 8.42
N THR A 267 -2.63 19.26 8.57
CA THR A 267 -1.44 19.19 7.73
C THR A 267 -1.84 18.74 6.33
N GLN A 268 -2.19 17.46 6.18
CA GLN A 268 -2.88 16.90 5.03
C GLN A 268 -3.92 15.87 5.47
N ALA A 269 -5.05 15.83 4.75
CA ALA A 269 -6.15 14.92 5.02
C ALA A 269 -6.60 14.17 3.77
N VAL A 270 -7.09 12.94 3.99
CA VAL A 270 -7.77 12.15 2.96
C VAL A 270 -9.21 11.91 3.38
N ILE A 271 -10.16 12.24 2.51
CA ILE A 271 -11.59 12.02 2.72
C ILE A 271 -12.04 10.90 1.78
N PHE A 272 -12.60 9.83 2.33
CA PHE A 272 -13.11 8.70 1.57
C PHE A 272 -14.63 8.74 1.40
N CYS A 273 -15.06 8.59 0.15
CA CYS A 273 -16.46 8.37 -0.23
C CYS A 273 -16.61 7.04 -0.98
N ASN A 274 -17.77 6.40 -0.88
CA ASN A 274 -17.97 5.07 -1.50
C ASN A 274 -18.23 5.15 -3.01
N THR A 275 -18.63 6.31 -3.54
CA THR A 275 -18.98 6.47 -4.96
C THR A 275 -18.29 7.66 -5.61
N LYS A 276 -17.99 7.52 -6.91
CA LYS A 276 -17.34 8.57 -7.71
C LYS A 276 -18.19 9.84 -7.78
N ARG A 277 -19.50 9.67 -8.02
CA ARG A 277 -20.48 10.77 -8.03
C ARG A 277 -20.45 11.59 -6.74
N LYS A 278 -20.24 10.92 -5.60
CA LYS A 278 -20.18 11.60 -4.30
C LYS A 278 -18.86 12.30 -4.07
N VAL A 279 -17.75 11.75 -4.58
CA VAL A 279 -16.46 12.46 -4.64
C VAL A 279 -16.63 13.77 -5.40
N ASP A 280 -17.23 13.74 -6.60
CA ASP A 280 -17.45 14.94 -7.42
C ASP A 280 -18.34 15.97 -6.71
N TRP A 281 -19.48 15.51 -6.19
CA TRP A 281 -20.41 16.35 -5.43
C TRP A 281 -19.76 17.02 -4.22
N LEU A 282 -19.03 16.24 -3.40
CA LEU A 282 -18.40 16.76 -2.19
C LEU A 282 -17.29 17.74 -2.54
N THR A 283 -16.54 17.46 -3.61
CA THR A 283 -15.49 18.36 -4.12
C THR A 283 -16.07 19.70 -4.54
N GLU A 284 -17.16 19.70 -5.30
CA GLU A 284 -17.83 20.93 -5.73
C GLU A 284 -18.35 21.72 -4.52
N LYS A 285 -19.02 21.04 -3.58
CA LYS A 285 -19.59 21.66 -2.39
C LYS A 285 -18.50 22.26 -1.47
N MET A 286 -17.38 21.56 -1.30
CA MET A 286 -16.21 22.07 -0.56
C MET A 286 -15.60 23.30 -1.23
N ARG A 287 -15.44 23.29 -2.57
CA ARG A 287 -14.90 24.43 -3.32
C ARG A 287 -15.81 25.66 -3.26
N GLN A 288 -17.13 25.46 -3.30
CA GLN A 288 -18.11 26.54 -3.12
C GLN A 288 -18.03 27.19 -1.74
N ASN A 289 -17.52 26.47 -0.73
CA ASN A 289 -17.26 26.98 0.62
C ASN A 289 -15.80 27.43 0.81
N ASN A 290 -15.10 27.78 -0.28
CA ASN A 290 -13.73 28.30 -0.29
C ASN A 290 -12.64 27.35 0.24
N PHE A 291 -12.92 26.04 0.32
CA PHE A 291 -11.89 25.07 0.65
C PHE A 291 -11.07 24.67 -0.58
N THR A 292 -9.75 24.67 -0.44
CA THR A 292 -8.83 24.17 -1.48
C THR A 292 -8.71 22.65 -1.36
N VAL A 293 -9.48 21.94 -2.20
CA VAL A 293 -9.53 20.48 -2.23
C VAL A 293 -9.13 19.93 -3.60
N ALA A 294 -8.33 18.87 -3.59
CA ALA A 294 -8.11 17.99 -4.72
C ALA A 294 -9.05 16.79 -4.63
N SER A 295 -9.40 16.21 -5.78
CA SER A 295 -10.26 15.03 -5.82
C SER A 295 -9.80 14.05 -6.86
N MET A 296 -10.04 12.76 -6.61
CA MET A 296 -9.51 11.72 -7.47
C MET A 296 -10.34 10.44 -7.43
N HIS A 297 -10.71 9.91 -8.60
CA HIS A 297 -11.43 8.65 -8.72
C HIS A 297 -11.07 7.90 -10.02
N GLY A 298 -11.60 6.69 -10.20
CA GLY A 298 -11.18 5.78 -11.28
C GLY A 298 -11.62 6.14 -12.70
N ASP A 299 -12.49 7.14 -12.90
CA ASP A 299 -12.92 7.57 -14.25
C ASP A 299 -12.06 8.71 -14.81
N MET A 300 -11.19 9.29 -13.98
CA MET A 300 -10.26 10.33 -14.41
C MET A 300 -9.16 9.72 -15.29
N VAL A 301 -8.72 10.48 -16.28
CA VAL A 301 -7.61 10.05 -17.14
C VAL A 301 -6.30 10.01 -16.35
N GLN A 302 -5.38 9.12 -16.75
CA GLN A 302 -4.17 8.87 -15.97
C GLN A 302 -3.31 10.12 -15.74
N LYS A 303 -3.23 11.00 -16.75
CA LYS A 303 -2.47 12.26 -16.66
C LYS A 303 -3.00 13.18 -15.55
N GLU A 304 -4.31 13.26 -15.38
CA GLU A 304 -4.93 14.07 -14.31
C GLU A 304 -4.66 13.44 -12.95
N ARG A 305 -4.78 12.12 -12.82
CA ARG A 305 -4.48 11.38 -11.58
C ARG A 305 -3.03 11.59 -11.14
N GLU A 306 -2.08 11.56 -12.09
CA GLU A 306 -0.66 11.84 -11.82
C GLU A 306 -0.41 13.29 -11.38
N ALA A 307 -1.09 14.27 -12.01
CA ALA A 307 -0.99 15.68 -11.63
C ALA A 307 -1.52 15.93 -10.22
N ILE A 308 -2.72 15.43 -9.91
CA ILE A 308 -3.34 15.54 -8.58
C ILE A 308 -2.48 14.89 -7.50
N MET A 309 -1.90 13.72 -7.80
CA MET A 309 -0.97 13.07 -6.87
C MET A 309 0.32 13.87 -6.68
N GLY A 310 0.80 14.57 -7.71
CA GLY A 310 1.92 15.50 -7.61
C GLY A 310 1.61 16.68 -6.68
N GLU A 311 0.45 17.30 -6.86
CA GLU A 311 -0.03 18.41 -6.03
C GLU A 311 -0.28 18.00 -4.58
N PHE A 312 -0.84 16.83 -4.36
CA PHE A 312 -1.05 16.31 -3.01
C PHE A 312 0.29 15.96 -2.34
N ARG A 313 1.22 15.29 -3.03
CA ARG A 313 2.54 14.97 -2.44
C ARG A 313 3.40 16.20 -2.15
N SER A 314 3.27 17.27 -2.93
CA SER A 314 3.99 18.53 -2.69
C SER A 314 3.39 19.37 -1.57
N GLY A 315 2.17 19.05 -1.12
CA GLY A 315 1.41 19.84 -0.16
C GLY A 315 0.70 21.06 -0.76
N ALA A 316 0.71 21.22 -2.09
CA ALA A 316 -0.05 22.26 -2.78
C ALA A 316 -1.57 22.07 -2.56
N ALA A 317 -2.03 20.82 -2.58
CA ALA A 317 -3.35 20.44 -2.09
C ALA A 317 -3.21 19.79 -0.70
N ARG A 318 -3.87 20.35 0.31
CA ARG A 318 -3.87 19.78 1.67
C ARG A 318 -4.94 18.70 1.86
N VAL A 319 -5.97 18.69 1.02
CA VAL A 319 -7.10 17.78 1.15
C VAL A 319 -7.28 17.00 -0.14
N LEU A 320 -7.39 15.68 -0.01
CA LEU A 320 -7.71 14.78 -1.12
C LEU A 320 -9.04 14.07 -0.84
N ILE A 321 -10.05 14.29 -1.69
CA ILE A 321 -11.33 13.57 -1.66
C ILE A 321 -11.28 12.43 -2.68
N THR A 322 -11.56 11.21 -2.24
CA THR A 322 -11.31 10.04 -3.08
C THR A 322 -12.19 8.83 -2.78
N THR A 323 -12.15 7.82 -3.66
CA THR A 323 -12.78 6.52 -3.46
C THR A 323 -11.77 5.46 -3.02
N ASP A 324 -12.24 4.23 -2.76
CA ASP A 324 -11.40 3.09 -2.38
C ASP A 324 -10.31 2.70 -3.38
N VAL A 325 -10.34 3.26 -4.60
CA VAL A 325 -9.22 3.16 -5.56
C VAL A 325 -7.91 3.61 -4.91
N TRP A 326 -7.98 4.44 -3.88
CA TRP A 326 -6.85 5.06 -3.21
C TRP A 326 -6.74 4.73 -1.72
N ALA A 327 -7.55 3.80 -1.24
CA ALA A 327 -7.43 3.27 0.12
C ALA A 327 -6.14 2.45 0.30
N ARG A 328 -5.55 1.93 -0.78
CA ARG A 328 -4.39 1.01 -0.73
C ARG A 328 -3.13 1.59 -1.39
N GLY A 329 -1.96 1.17 -0.93
CA GLY A 329 -0.67 1.45 -1.59
C GLY A 329 -0.09 2.87 -1.61
N LEU A 330 -0.92 3.93 -1.64
CA LEU A 330 -0.43 5.33 -1.66
C LEU A 330 0.41 5.72 -0.45
N ASP A 331 1.66 6.13 -0.69
CA ASP A 331 2.54 6.71 0.32
C ASP A 331 2.60 8.22 0.25
N VAL A 332 1.98 8.87 1.25
CA VAL A 332 2.07 10.30 1.54
C VAL A 332 2.23 10.43 3.05
N GLN A 333 3.47 10.60 3.52
CA GLN A 333 3.82 10.52 4.94
C GLN A 333 3.19 11.64 5.78
N GLN A 334 2.82 12.74 5.14
CA GLN A 334 2.31 13.97 5.73
C GLN A 334 0.80 13.91 6.04
N VAL A 335 0.12 12.81 5.66
CA VAL A 335 -1.30 12.62 6.00
C VAL A 335 -1.42 12.29 7.49
N SER A 336 -2.00 13.21 8.25
CA SER A 336 -2.27 13.02 9.68
C SER A 336 -3.74 12.70 9.98
N LEU A 337 -4.65 13.02 9.05
CA LEU A 337 -6.09 12.87 9.24
C LEU A 337 -6.73 12.06 8.10
N VAL A 338 -7.53 11.07 8.46
CA VAL A 338 -8.41 10.34 7.55
C VAL A 338 -9.85 10.56 7.97
N ILE A 339 -10.70 10.95 7.02
CA ILE A 339 -12.14 11.07 7.25
C ILE A 339 -12.86 10.04 6.38
N ASN A 340 -13.50 9.08 7.03
CA ASN A 340 -14.48 8.21 6.38
C ASN A 340 -15.81 8.95 6.32
N TYR A 341 -16.00 9.76 5.26
CA TYR A 341 -17.27 10.44 5.01
C TYR A 341 -18.39 9.40 4.81
N ASP A 342 -18.05 8.30 4.14
CA ASP A 342 -18.83 7.07 4.13
C ASP A 342 -18.05 5.96 4.82
N LEU A 343 -18.71 5.14 5.64
CA LEU A 343 -18.08 3.92 6.12
C LEU A 343 -17.74 2.99 4.95
N PRO A 344 -16.60 2.28 5.01
CA PRO A 344 -16.24 1.31 3.99
C PRO A 344 -17.24 0.16 3.91
N ASN A 345 -17.41 -0.42 2.72
CA ASN A 345 -18.36 -1.50 2.48
C ASN A 345 -17.91 -2.86 3.06
N ASN A 346 -16.65 -2.98 3.48
CA ASN A 346 -16.12 -4.17 4.15
C ASN A 346 -15.09 -3.77 5.22
N ARG A 347 -14.76 -4.72 6.09
CA ARG A 347 -13.89 -4.50 7.25
C ARG A 347 -12.44 -4.28 6.81
N GLU A 348 -11.97 -5.01 5.81
CA GLU A 348 -10.60 -4.94 5.32
C GLU A 348 -10.27 -3.54 4.79
N LEU A 349 -11.19 -2.91 4.05
CA LEU A 349 -11.02 -1.55 3.54
C LEU A 349 -10.88 -0.52 4.66
N TYR A 350 -11.46 -0.76 5.83
CA TYR A 350 -11.33 0.16 6.98
C TYR A 350 -9.87 0.35 7.37
N ILE A 351 -9.13 -0.73 7.62
CA ILE A 351 -7.70 -0.68 7.97
C ILE A 351 -6.88 -0.03 6.86
N HIS A 352 -7.20 -0.33 5.60
CA HIS A 352 -6.51 0.27 4.46
C HIS A 352 -6.68 1.79 4.39
N ARG A 353 -7.92 2.27 4.56
CA ARG A 353 -8.27 3.70 4.59
C ARG A 353 -7.58 4.42 5.74
N ILE A 354 -7.76 3.96 6.98
CA ILE A 354 -7.20 4.67 8.14
C ILE A 354 -5.67 4.63 8.13
N GLY A 355 -5.07 3.54 7.64
CA GLY A 355 -3.63 3.39 7.43
C GLY A 355 -3.05 4.24 6.29
N ARG A 356 -3.82 5.17 5.71
CA ARG A 356 -3.25 6.30 4.97
C ARG A 356 -2.61 7.32 5.90
N SER A 357 -3.14 7.46 7.12
CA SER A 357 -2.49 8.21 8.21
C SER A 357 -1.59 7.30 9.05
N GLY A 358 -0.84 7.90 9.97
CA GLY A 358 -0.08 7.17 10.98
C GLY A 358 1.04 6.26 10.43
N ARG A 359 1.68 6.69 9.34
CA ARG A 359 2.75 5.90 8.69
C ARG A 359 4.06 5.98 9.46
N PHE A 360 4.77 4.85 9.52
CA PHE A 360 6.07 4.73 10.19
C PHE A 360 6.04 5.26 11.63
N GLY A 361 5.12 4.76 12.47
CA GLY A 361 5.00 5.15 13.89
C GLY A 361 4.44 6.55 14.14
N ARG A 362 4.14 7.33 13.10
CA ARG A 362 3.51 8.66 13.30
C ARG A 362 2.13 8.50 13.91
N LYS A 363 1.74 9.51 14.69
CA LYS A 363 0.36 9.62 15.17
C LYS A 363 -0.56 10.01 14.02
N GLY A 364 -1.73 9.39 13.99
CA GLY A 364 -2.80 9.68 13.03
C GLY A 364 -4.14 9.77 13.73
N VAL A 365 -5.10 10.40 13.05
CA VAL A 365 -6.50 10.45 13.49
C VAL A 365 -7.39 9.95 12.37
N ALA A 366 -8.33 9.07 12.69
CA ALA A 366 -9.38 8.62 11.79
C ALA A 366 -10.75 9.02 12.35
N ILE A 367 -11.55 9.74 11.56
CA ILE A 367 -12.89 10.18 11.95
C ILE A 367 -13.91 9.51 11.03
N ASN A 368 -14.90 8.85 11.62
CA ASN A 368 -15.93 8.10 10.93
C ASN A 368 -17.28 8.83 11.03
N PHE A 369 -17.86 9.21 9.91
CA PHE A 369 -19.23 9.73 9.91
C PHE A 369 -20.22 8.58 9.80
N VAL A 370 -21.02 8.40 10.85
CA VAL A 370 -21.94 7.26 10.96
C VAL A 370 -23.36 7.73 11.11
N ARG A 371 -24.26 7.17 10.30
CA ARG A 371 -25.70 7.29 10.53
C ARG A 371 -26.17 6.18 11.47
N ASN A 372 -27.41 6.29 11.95
CA ASN A 372 -28.01 5.29 12.85
C ASN A 372 -27.89 3.85 12.33
N ASP A 373 -28.05 3.65 11.02
CA ASP A 373 -27.96 2.33 10.38
C ASP A 373 -26.50 1.82 10.28
N ASP A 374 -25.52 2.73 10.26
CA ASP A 374 -24.09 2.44 10.11
C ASP A 374 -23.43 2.02 11.43
N ILE A 375 -24.04 2.33 12.58
CA ILE A 375 -23.48 2.03 13.91
C ILE A 375 -23.17 0.54 14.06
N ARG A 376 -24.03 -0.34 13.51
CA ARG A 376 -23.81 -1.79 13.55
C ARG A 376 -22.55 -2.20 12.80
N ILE A 377 -22.31 -1.60 11.63
CA ILE A 377 -21.12 -1.86 10.81
C ILE A 377 -19.87 -1.39 11.56
N LEU A 378 -19.93 -0.21 12.18
CA LEU A 378 -18.81 0.32 12.96
C LEU A 378 -18.45 -0.58 14.15
N ARG A 379 -19.45 -1.03 14.92
CA ARG A 379 -19.25 -1.92 16.08
C ARG A 379 -18.70 -3.29 15.65
N ASP A 380 -19.12 -3.77 14.50
CA ASP A 380 -18.61 -5.01 13.92
C ASP A 380 -17.14 -4.89 13.50
N ILE A 381 -16.72 -3.74 12.95
CA ILE A 381 -15.31 -3.42 12.70
C ILE A 381 -14.52 -3.35 14.01
N GLU A 382 -15.05 -2.65 15.01
CA GLU A 382 -14.44 -2.47 16.33
C GLU A 382 -14.16 -3.82 17.01
N GLN A 383 -15.18 -4.69 17.04
CA GLN A 383 -15.10 -6.03 17.63
C GLN A 383 -14.15 -6.94 16.83
N TYR A 384 -14.17 -6.89 15.50
CA TYR A 384 -13.37 -7.78 14.66
C TYR A 384 -11.87 -7.51 14.79
N TYR A 385 -11.48 -6.24 14.86
CA TYR A 385 -10.08 -5.84 14.99
C TYR A 385 -9.63 -5.66 16.44
N SER A 386 -10.50 -5.90 17.42
CA SER A 386 -10.20 -5.67 18.84
C SER A 386 -9.69 -4.23 19.08
N THR A 387 -10.25 -3.25 18.37
CA THR A 387 -9.89 -1.82 18.48
C THR A 387 -10.92 -1.07 19.33
N GLN A 388 -10.63 0.18 19.68
CA GLN A 388 -11.58 1.11 20.26
C GLN A 388 -11.87 2.24 19.27
N ILE A 389 -13.16 2.54 19.05
CA ILE A 389 -13.60 3.68 18.24
C ILE A 389 -14.52 4.54 19.11
N ASP A 390 -13.96 5.61 19.64
CA ASP A 390 -14.64 6.47 20.61
C ASP A 390 -15.58 7.47 19.93
N GLU A 391 -16.61 7.91 20.66
CA GLU A 391 -17.38 9.08 20.22
C GLU A 391 -16.46 10.31 20.25
N MET A 392 -16.51 11.11 19.19
CA MET A 392 -15.58 12.24 19.05
C MET A 392 -15.80 13.24 20.20
N PRO A 393 -14.76 13.57 21.00
CA PRO A 393 -14.91 14.53 22.08
C PRO A 393 -15.09 15.95 21.54
N MET A 394 -15.72 16.83 22.31
CA MET A 394 -15.92 18.23 21.91
C MET A 394 -14.61 19.01 21.68
N ASN A 395 -13.50 18.59 22.31
CA ASN A 395 -12.22 19.29 22.23
C ASN A 395 -11.24 18.54 21.32
N VAL A 396 -11.46 18.62 20.00
CA VAL A 396 -10.70 17.84 18.99
C VAL A 396 -9.33 18.45 18.67
N ALA A 397 -9.14 19.74 18.93
CA ALA A 397 -7.92 20.47 18.59
C ALA A 397 -6.66 19.96 19.33
N GLU A 398 -6.82 19.30 20.48
CA GLU A 398 -5.71 18.73 21.27
C GLU A 398 -5.31 17.31 20.82
N LEU A 399 -6.03 16.72 19.87
CA LEU A 399 -5.83 15.32 19.46
C LEU A 399 -4.92 15.13 18.23
N ILE A 400 -4.64 16.19 17.47
CA ILE A 400 -3.86 16.17 16.21
C ILE A 400 -2.46 16.73 16.39
#